data_AF-A0A522K326-F1
#
_entry.id   AF-A0A522K326-F1
#
_cell.length_a   1.000
_cell.length_b   1.000
_cell.length_c   1.000
_cell.angle_alpha   90.00
_cell.angle_beta   90.00
_cell.angle_gamma   90.00
#
_symmetry.space_group_name_H-M   'P 1'
#
loop_
_entity.id
_entity.type
_entity.pdbx_description
1 polymer ?
#
loop_
_entity_poly.entity_id
_entity_poly.type
_entity_poly.pdbx_seq_one_letter_code
_entity_poly.pdbx_strand_id
1 'polypeptide(L)' 'MAARRWTPDQRRTQAEKIRQWQPWAHSTGAKTPKGKAASSRNAYKGGAWRELRQAVKDLNAAMREQAALLDRL' A
#
# COMPACT_ATOMS: atom_id res chain seq x y z
N MET A 1 -16.90 -13.13 -0.09
CA MET A 1 -17.06 -14.22 -1.09
C MET A 1 -15.85 -15.13 -0.97
N ALA A 2 -16.02 -16.45 -0.91
CA ALA A 2 -14.90 -17.39 -0.88
C ALA A 2 -14.13 -17.37 -2.21
N ALA A 3 -12.79 -17.44 -2.14
CA ALA A 3 -11.97 -17.53 -3.35
C ALA A 3 -12.25 -18.86 -4.07
N ARG A 4 -12.48 -18.81 -5.39
CA ARG A 4 -12.68 -20.01 -6.22
C ARG A 4 -11.44 -20.90 -6.14
N ARG A 5 -11.61 -22.17 -5.75
CA ARG A 5 -10.54 -23.18 -5.83
C ARG A 5 -10.49 -23.72 -7.25
N TRP A 6 -9.39 -23.45 -7.95
CA TRP A 6 -9.17 -23.95 -9.30
C TRP A 6 -8.54 -25.35 -9.28
N THR A 7 -9.03 -26.25 -10.14
CA THR A 7 -8.31 -27.50 -10.42
C THR A 7 -7.11 -27.25 -11.34
N PRO A 8 -6.11 -28.16 -11.40
CA PRO A 8 -4.98 -28.04 -12.32
C PRO A 8 -5.40 -27.91 -13.79
N ASP A 9 -6.38 -28.71 -14.24
CA ASP A 9 -6.88 -28.65 -15.61
C ASP A 9 -7.56 -27.32 -15.94
N GLN A 10 -8.37 -26.80 -15.02
CA GLN A 10 -9.00 -25.48 -15.18
C GLN A 10 -7.93 -24.38 -15.30
N ARG A 11 -6.87 -24.44 -14.49
CA ARG A 11 -5.74 -23.49 -14.59
C ARG A 11 -5.05 -23.57 -15.95
N ARG A 12 -4.84 -24.78 -16.49
CA ARG A 12 -4.24 -24.98 -17.81
C ARG A 12 -5.10 -24.37 -18.92
N THR A 13 -6.39 -24.70 -18.95
CA THR A 13 -7.33 -24.14 -19.95
C THR A 13 -7.41 -22.62 -19.87
N GLN A 14 -7.41 -22.05 -18.66
CA GLN A 14 -7.38 -20.59 -18.49
C GLN A 14 -6.06 -19.98 -18.97
N ALA A 15 -4.92 -20.64 -18.71
CA ALA A 15 -3.62 -20.20 -19.19
C ALA A 15 -3.56 -20.18 -20.72
N GLU A 16 -4.14 -21.17 -21.41
CA GLU A 16 -4.26 -21.20 -22.87
C GLU A 16 -5.07 -20.01 -23.40
N LYS A 17 -6.24 -19.73 -22.81
CA LYS A 17 -7.07 -18.57 -23.18
C LYS A 17 -6.35 -17.24 -22.94
N ILE A 18 -5.68 -17.10 -21.80
CA ILE A 18 -4.91 -15.89 -21.45
C ILE A 18 -3.75 -15.69 -22.45
N ARG A 19 -3.08 -16.77 -22.87
CA ARG A 19 -2.04 -16.71 -23.92
C ARG A 19 -2.59 -16.37 -25.29
N GLN A 20 -3.82 -16.76 -25.60
CA GLN A 20 -4.49 -16.41 -26.85
C GLN A 20 -4.84 -14.91 -26.89
N TRP A 21 -5.44 -14.38 -25.82
CA TRP A 21 -5.91 -12.99 -25.81
C TRP A 21 -4.84 -11.98 -25.39
N GLN A 22 -3.74 -12.45 -24.79
CA GLN A 22 -2.59 -11.64 -24.39
C GLN A 22 -2.97 -10.30 -23.76
N PRO A 23 -3.81 -10.26 -22.71
CA PRO A 23 -4.36 -9.01 -22.19
C PRO A 23 -3.29 -8.00 -21.75
N TRP A 24 -2.09 -8.47 -21.40
CA TRP A 24 -0.94 -7.62 -21.11
C TRP A 24 -0.46 -6.79 -22.30
N ALA A 25 -0.68 -7.24 -23.54
CA ALA A 25 -0.30 -6.51 -24.75
C ALA A 25 -1.08 -5.19 -24.90
N HIS A 26 -2.30 -5.14 -24.35
CA HIS A 26 -3.13 -3.93 -24.30
C HIS A 26 -2.94 -3.12 -23.02
N SER A 27 -1.95 -3.47 -22.17
CA SER A 27 -1.70 -2.75 -20.93
C SER A 27 -1.31 -1.29 -21.20
N THR A 28 -2.03 -0.36 -20.60
CA THR A 28 -1.77 1.08 -20.64
C THR A 28 -0.86 1.53 -19.49
N GLY A 29 0.00 0.64 -19.00
CA GLY A 29 0.96 0.92 -17.92
C GLY A 29 1.84 2.15 -18.21
N ALA A 30 2.58 2.60 -17.19
CA ALA A 30 3.34 3.83 -17.28
C ALA A 30 4.41 3.81 -18.40
N LYS A 31 4.18 4.58 -19.47
CA LYS A 31 5.08 4.68 -20.64
C LYS A 31 6.14 5.78 -20.50
N THR A 32 5.89 6.80 -19.67
CA THR A 32 6.79 7.95 -19.50
C THR A 32 7.69 7.79 -18.27
N PRO A 33 8.86 8.45 -18.23
CA PRO A 33 9.72 8.46 -17.02
C PRO A 33 8.97 8.93 -15.77
N LYS A 34 8.17 10.00 -15.89
CA LYS A 34 7.30 10.51 -14.82
C LYS A 34 6.30 9.45 -14.35
N GLY A 35 5.64 8.76 -15.28
CA GLY A 35 4.70 7.69 -14.94
C GLY A 35 5.38 6.54 -14.22
N LYS A 36 6.56 6.12 -14.68
CA LYS A 36 7.33 5.03 -14.07
C LYS A 36 7.73 5.38 -12.64
N ALA A 37 8.22 6.61 -12.44
CA ALA A 37 8.57 7.13 -11.12
C ALA A 37 7.37 7.20 -10.16
N ALA A 38 6.16 7.48 -10.67
CA ALA A 38 4.95 7.41 -9.85
C ALA A 38 4.61 5.95 -9.50
N SER A 39 4.58 5.05 -10.50
CA SER A 39 4.21 3.65 -10.29
C SER A 39 5.17 2.88 -9.39
N SER A 40 6.47 3.21 -9.37
CA SER A 40 7.45 2.57 -8.49
C SER A 40 7.18 2.84 -7.00
N ARG A 41 6.48 3.95 -6.69
CA ARG A 41 6.08 4.28 -5.32
C ARG A 41 4.86 3.50 -4.85
N ASN A 42 4.12 2.79 -5.71
CA ASN A 42 2.92 2.04 -5.32
C ASN A 42 3.23 0.88 -4.34
N ALA A 43 4.47 0.37 -4.36
CA ALA A 43 4.95 -0.63 -3.42
C ALA A 43 5.12 -0.06 -1.99
N TYR A 44 5.34 1.24 -1.87
CA TYR A 44 5.45 1.91 -0.58
C TYR A 44 4.06 2.03 0.06
N LYS A 45 3.81 1.25 1.12
CA LYS A 45 2.52 1.23 1.84
C LYS A 45 2.45 2.22 3.01
N GLY A 46 3.38 3.19 3.03
CA GLY A 46 3.68 4.01 4.18
C GLY A 46 4.90 3.47 4.93
N GLY A 47 5.74 4.37 5.42
CA GLY A 47 6.87 4.05 6.30
C GLY A 47 6.52 4.31 7.75
N ALA A 48 7.53 4.67 8.55
CA ALA A 48 7.40 4.94 9.99
C ALA A 48 6.49 6.14 10.36
N TRP A 49 5.74 6.70 9.40
CA TRP A 49 4.91 7.88 9.62
C TRP A 49 3.77 7.63 10.60
N ARG A 50 3.25 6.39 10.69
CA ARG A 50 2.21 6.04 11.68
C ARG A 50 2.79 6.04 13.09
N GLU A 51 3.97 5.45 13.25
CA GLU A 51 4.75 5.38 14.48
C GLU A 51 5.18 6.78 14.91
N LEU A 52 5.71 7.59 13.99
CA LEU A 52 6.07 8.99 14.24
C LEU A 52 4.86 9.82 14.63
N ARG A 53 3.72 9.62 13.96
CA ARG A 53 2.47 10.32 14.30
C ARG A 53 2.00 9.95 15.71
N GLN A 54 2.16 8.70 16.12
CA GLN A 54 1.83 8.28 17.48
C GLN A 54 2.79 8.89 18.50
N ALA A 55 4.10 8.82 18.24
CA ALA A 55 5.12 9.43 19.10
C ALA A 55 4.89 10.93 19.32
N VAL A 56 4.49 11.67 18.27
CA VAL A 56 4.15 13.10 18.40
C VAL A 56 2.92 13.33 19.27
N LYS A 57 1.90 12.45 19.21
CA LYS A 57 0.74 12.56 20.11
C LYS A 57 1.14 12.34 21.56
N ASP A 58 1.95 11.31 21.80
CA ASP A 58 2.39 10.94 23.15
C ASP A 58 3.25 12.06 23.75
N LEU A 59 4.17 12.63 22.95
CA LEU A 59 4.96 13.79 23.35
C LEU A 59 4.07 15.00 23.70
N ASN A 60 3.09 15.32 22.86
CA ASN A 60 2.20 16.45 23.12
C ASN A 60 1.35 16.24 24.37
N ALA A 61 0.95 14.99 24.69
CA ALA A 61 0.26 14.69 25.93
C ALA A 61 1.16 14.94 27.14
N ALA A 62 2.38 14.39 27.12
CA ALA A 62 3.35 14.58 28.19
C ALA A 62 3.70 16.06 28.43
N MET A 63 3.85 16.86 27.36
CA MET A 63 4.12 18.29 27.48
C MET A 63 2.95 19.06 28.11
N ARG A 64 1.70 18.70 27.80
CA ARG A 64 0.51 19.30 28.44
C ARG A 64 0.42 18.96 29.91
N GLU A 65 0.72 17.71 30.26
CA GLU A 65 0.76 17.27 31.66
C GLU A 65 1.83 18.02 32.45
N GLN A 66 3.04 18.17 31.87
CA GLN A 66 4.10 18.94 32.48
C GLN A 66 3.69 20.41 32.69
N ALA A 67 3.11 21.06 31.67
CA ALA A 67 2.64 22.44 31.79
C ALA A 67 1.60 22.60 32.90
N ALA A 68 0.60 21.70 32.95
CA ALA A 68 -0.43 21.73 33.98
C ALA A 68 0.11 21.48 35.39
N LEU A 69 1.23 20.75 35.54
CA LEU A 69 1.89 20.54 36.82
C LEU A 69 2.66 21.78 37.25
N LEU A 70 3.34 22.45 36.33
CA LEU A 70 4.02 23.72 36.58
C LEU A 70 3.04 24.83 36.96
N ASP A 71 1.86 24.88 36.34
CA ASP A 71 0.81 25.85 36.66
C ASP A 71 0.21 25.66 38.07
N ARG A 72 0.44 24.51 38.72
CA ARG A 72 -0.08 24.18 40.06
C ARG A 72 0.94 24.41 41.18
N LEU A 73 2.17 24.78 40.85
CA LEU A 73 3.24 25.13 41.80
C LEU A 73 3.23 26.64 42.09
#